data_AF-A0A444KA76-F1
#
_entry.id   AF-A0A444KA76-F1
#
_cell.length_a   1.000
_cell.length_b   1.000
_cell.length_c   1.000
_cell.angle_alpha   90.00
_cell.angle_beta   90.00
_cell.angle_gamma   90.00
#
_symmetry.space_group_name_H-M   'P 1'
#
loop_
_entity.id
_entity.type
_entity.pdbx_description
1 polymer ?
#
loop_
_entity_poly.entity_id
_entity_poly.type
_entity_poly.pdbx_seq_one_letter_code
_entity_poly.pdbx_strand_id
1 'polypeptide(L)'
;INQRDEVPEKRVHGEYTDTGVRKLQQDLMLKTDAGDVRHVAVGKTEGAVIIVLYLHGQGGSRKQGVDDFTFGGNFNRLKNLMAANGGLYLSPDFPDFGDKGAAQVAALIDHYAEKSPGAKIFVACGSMGGSLCWKLAARNETGRRIDGLLLLGSLWDESFLASPAFRRHVPVFFGQGSKDPVFPVEKQEAFFRSIIAKSKAYPYPTRFVRFETGTHGTPIRMTDWRGTLNWMLSKAP
;
A
#
# COMPACT_ATOMS: atom_id res chain seq x y z
N ILE A 1 -21.71 -2.90 -3.78
CA ILE A 1 -20.37 -2.28 -3.96
C ILE A 1 -20.46 -0.81 -4.43
N ASN A 2 -21.40 -0.45 -5.29
CA ASN A 2 -21.41 0.88 -5.96
C ASN A 2 -22.33 1.94 -5.32
N GLN A 3 -22.97 1.67 -4.18
CA GLN A 3 -24.00 2.55 -3.59
C GLN A 3 -23.52 3.95 -3.19
N ARG A 4 -22.20 4.20 -3.13
CA ARG A 4 -21.61 5.52 -2.81
C ARG A 4 -21.18 6.30 -4.05
N ASP A 5 -21.31 5.71 -5.23
CA ASP A 5 -20.82 6.31 -6.47
C ASP A 5 -21.82 7.29 -7.07
N GLU A 6 -21.31 8.49 -7.33
CA GLU A 6 -21.93 9.44 -8.26
C GLU A 6 -21.78 8.94 -9.71
N VAL A 7 -20.62 8.36 -10.04
CA VAL A 7 -20.36 7.67 -11.31
C VAL A 7 -19.84 6.27 -10.99
N PRO A 8 -20.55 5.19 -11.38
CA PRO A 8 -20.19 3.82 -11.02
C PRO A 8 -18.70 3.53 -11.25
N GLU A 9 -18.03 3.07 -10.20
CA GLU A 9 -16.61 2.70 -10.14
C GLU A 9 -15.60 3.83 -10.42
N LYS A 10 -16.06 5.03 -10.81
CA LYS A 10 -15.19 6.16 -11.17
C LYS A 10 -15.15 7.26 -10.12
N ARG A 11 -16.30 7.61 -9.54
CA ARG A 11 -16.43 8.80 -8.70
C ARG A 11 -17.43 8.57 -7.57
N VAL A 12 -17.00 8.84 -6.34
CA VAL A 12 -17.85 8.87 -5.14
C VAL A 12 -18.58 10.21 -5.00
N HIS A 13 -19.76 10.21 -4.38
CA HIS A 13 -20.43 11.45 -3.97
C HIS A 13 -19.58 12.24 -2.97
N GLY A 14 -19.58 13.57 -3.10
CA GLY A 14 -18.78 14.47 -2.28
C GLY A 14 -19.07 14.38 -0.77
N GLU A 15 -20.29 14.01 -0.37
CA GLU A 15 -20.68 13.80 1.03
C GLU A 15 -19.88 12.69 1.75
N TYR A 16 -19.24 11.79 0.99
CA TYR A 16 -18.37 10.73 1.53
C TYR A 16 -16.89 11.12 1.56
N THR A 17 -16.56 12.39 1.30
CA THR A 17 -15.19 12.91 1.24
C THR A 17 -15.00 14.14 2.13
N ASP A 18 -13.84 14.25 2.76
CA ASP A 18 -13.38 15.47 3.43
C ASP A 18 -12.13 15.99 2.72
N THR A 19 -12.31 17.03 1.89
CA THR A 19 -11.22 17.58 1.07
C THR A 19 -10.35 18.60 1.80
N GLY A 20 -10.65 18.92 3.06
CA GLY A 20 -9.85 19.84 3.88
C GLY A 20 -8.39 19.41 4.02
N VAL A 21 -8.11 18.10 3.89
CA VAL A 21 -6.75 17.52 3.91
C VAL A 21 -5.85 18.01 2.76
N ARG A 22 -6.42 18.54 1.67
CA ARG A 22 -5.64 19.07 0.53
C ARG A 22 -4.65 20.16 0.92
N LYS A 23 -4.95 20.93 1.97
CA LYS A 23 -4.04 21.98 2.47
C LYS A 23 -2.72 21.43 3.05
N LEU A 24 -2.69 20.13 3.37
CA LEU A 24 -1.53 19.42 3.90
C LEU A 24 -0.83 18.58 2.83
N GLN A 25 -1.25 18.68 1.57
CA GLN A 25 -0.71 17.93 0.44
C GLN A 25 0.38 18.74 -0.27
N GLN A 26 1.50 18.09 -0.58
CA GLN A 26 2.63 18.67 -1.30
C GLN A 26 3.01 17.75 -2.48
N ASP A 27 3.12 18.30 -3.70
CA ASP A 27 3.69 17.58 -4.85
C ASP A 27 5.19 17.89 -4.91
N LEU A 28 6.00 16.89 -4.56
CA LEU A 28 7.43 17.01 -4.30
C LEU A 28 8.24 16.20 -5.31
N MET A 29 9.53 16.49 -5.38
CA MET A 29 10.51 15.72 -6.13
C MET A 29 11.74 15.51 -5.26
N LEU A 30 12.05 14.24 -4.96
CA LEU A 30 13.25 13.86 -4.23
C LEU A 30 14.32 13.44 -5.24
N LYS A 31 15.51 14.04 -5.15
CA LYS A 31 16.69 13.59 -5.90
C LYS A 31 17.38 12.49 -5.11
N THR A 32 17.67 11.36 -5.77
CA THR A 32 18.36 10.21 -5.15
C THR A 32 19.38 9.63 -6.13
N ASP A 33 20.30 8.82 -5.63
CA ASP A 33 21.23 8.07 -6.49
C ASP A 33 20.50 7.04 -7.38
N ALA A 34 19.29 6.62 -7.00
CA ALA A 34 18.41 5.79 -7.82
C ALA A 34 17.61 6.60 -8.87
N GLY A 35 17.77 7.92 -8.90
CA GLY A 35 17.08 8.88 -9.77
C GLY A 35 16.02 9.71 -9.06
N ASP A 36 15.42 10.63 -9.81
CA ASP A 36 14.42 11.55 -9.29
C ASP A 36 13.08 10.85 -9.03
N VAL A 37 12.52 11.04 -7.83
CA VAL A 37 11.25 10.44 -7.40
C VAL A 37 10.22 11.54 -7.16
N ARG A 38 9.34 11.75 -8.14
CA ARG A 38 8.17 12.62 -7.96
C ARG A 38 7.15 11.91 -7.10
N HIS A 39 6.64 12.57 -6.09
CA HIS A 39 5.70 11.97 -5.15
C HIS A 39 4.82 13.04 -4.53
N VAL A 40 3.62 12.64 -4.14
CA VAL A 40 2.76 13.46 -3.32
C VAL A 40 2.92 13.04 -1.86
N ALA A 41 3.18 14.00 -0.98
CA ALA A 41 3.24 13.81 0.47
C ALA A 41 2.05 14.50 1.15
N VAL A 42 1.42 13.83 2.10
CA VAL A 42 0.27 14.35 2.85
C VAL A 42 0.44 14.05 4.34
N GLY A 43 0.44 15.09 5.18
CA GLY A 43 0.65 14.97 6.62
C GLY A 43 2.05 15.42 7.05
N LYS A 44 2.63 14.77 8.07
CA LYS A 44 3.93 15.16 8.63
C LYS A 44 5.10 14.62 7.82
N THR A 45 5.86 15.46 7.13
CA THR A 45 7.05 15.04 6.38
C THR A 45 8.28 14.79 7.27
N GLU A 46 8.23 15.21 8.53
CA GLU A 46 9.27 15.03 9.55
C GLU A 46 8.61 14.67 10.89
N GLY A 47 9.23 13.75 11.64
CA GLY A 47 8.71 13.28 12.92
C GLY A 47 7.33 12.61 12.84
N ALA A 48 7.02 11.94 11.73
CA ALA A 48 5.80 11.13 11.61
C ALA A 48 5.89 9.89 12.52
N VAL A 49 4.78 9.46 13.10
CA VAL A 49 4.74 8.21 13.89
C VAL A 49 4.43 6.97 13.04
N ILE A 50 3.88 7.20 11.84
CA ILE A 50 3.50 6.18 10.88
C ILE A 50 3.68 6.74 9.47
N ILE A 51 4.21 5.94 8.56
CA ILE A 51 4.33 6.26 7.14
C ILE A 51 3.57 5.18 6.36
N VAL A 52 2.63 5.60 5.50
CA VAL A 52 1.93 4.72 4.58
C VAL A 52 2.23 5.13 3.16
N LEU A 53 2.72 4.21 2.35
CA LEU A 53 2.93 4.40 0.92
C LEU A 53 1.84 3.69 0.14
N TYR A 54 1.35 4.28 -0.95
CA TYR A 54 0.55 3.58 -1.95
C TYR A 54 1.27 3.58 -3.30
N LEU A 55 1.62 2.38 -3.77
CA LEU A 55 2.22 2.13 -5.08
C LEU A 55 1.12 1.77 -6.06
N HIS A 56 0.93 2.63 -7.07
CA HIS A 56 -0.13 2.49 -8.04
C HIS A 56 0.07 1.29 -8.97
N GLY A 57 -1.01 0.86 -9.64
CA GLY A 57 -0.96 -0.18 -10.66
C GLY A 57 -0.51 0.33 -12.03
N GLN A 58 -0.52 -0.55 -13.02
CA GLN A 58 -0.25 -0.19 -14.42
C GLN A 58 -1.24 0.87 -14.90
N GLY A 59 -0.73 1.92 -15.58
CA GLY A 59 -1.53 3.07 -16.01
C GLY A 59 -1.88 4.07 -14.90
N GLY A 60 -1.47 3.81 -13.66
CA GLY A 60 -1.59 4.73 -12.53
C GLY A 60 -0.49 5.79 -12.48
N SER A 61 -0.56 6.66 -11.47
CA SER A 61 0.47 7.66 -11.14
C SER A 61 0.33 8.09 -9.68
N ARG A 62 1.30 8.89 -9.19
CA ARG A 62 1.21 9.60 -7.89
C ARG A 62 -0.08 10.39 -7.71
N LYS A 63 -0.65 10.90 -8.81
CA LYS A 63 -1.90 11.68 -8.78
C LYS A 63 -3.12 10.80 -8.54
N GLN A 64 -3.12 9.58 -9.10
CA GLN A 64 -4.19 8.61 -8.87
C GLN A 64 -4.29 8.26 -7.38
N GLY A 65 -3.15 8.01 -6.72
CA GLY A 65 -3.10 7.63 -5.31
C GLY A 65 -3.53 8.75 -4.34
N VAL A 66 -3.77 9.97 -4.82
CA VAL A 66 -4.25 11.08 -3.99
C VAL A 66 -5.57 11.67 -4.48
N ASP A 67 -6.20 11.09 -5.50
CA ASP A 67 -7.49 11.55 -5.98
C ASP A 67 -8.57 11.28 -4.93
N ASP A 68 -9.26 12.35 -4.51
CA ASP A 68 -10.22 12.28 -3.40
C ASP A 68 -11.50 11.52 -3.73
N PHE A 69 -11.83 11.36 -5.01
CA PHE A 69 -13.13 10.88 -5.44
C PHE A 69 -13.09 9.51 -6.10
N THR A 70 -11.95 9.15 -6.71
CA THR A 70 -11.77 7.80 -7.27
C THR A 70 -11.80 6.74 -6.19
N PHE A 71 -12.02 5.48 -6.60
CA PHE A 71 -12.04 4.33 -5.70
C PHE A 71 -12.93 4.56 -4.47
N GLY A 72 -14.13 5.12 -4.64
CA GLY A 72 -15.08 5.30 -3.54
C GLY A 72 -14.60 6.27 -2.44
N GLY A 73 -13.67 7.17 -2.78
CA GLY A 73 -13.03 8.12 -1.88
C GLY A 73 -12.02 7.49 -0.93
N ASN A 74 -11.50 6.30 -1.24
CA ASN A 74 -10.70 5.57 -0.25
C ASN A 74 -9.30 6.18 -0.02
N PHE A 75 -8.73 6.85 -1.03
CA PHE A 75 -7.52 7.66 -0.82
C PHE A 75 -7.79 8.91 0.01
N ASN A 76 -8.97 9.54 -0.14
CA ASN A 76 -9.37 10.64 0.74
C ASN A 76 -9.40 10.20 2.22
N ARG A 77 -9.95 9.02 2.51
CA ARG A 77 -9.96 8.44 3.86
C ARG A 77 -8.55 8.20 4.39
N LEU A 78 -7.66 7.61 3.58
CA LEU A 78 -6.28 7.35 3.98
C LEU A 78 -5.50 8.64 4.25
N LYS A 79 -5.63 9.65 3.38
CA LYS A 79 -5.03 10.98 3.56
C LYS A 79 -5.48 11.62 4.88
N ASN A 80 -6.79 11.65 5.14
CA ASN A 80 -7.34 12.21 6.38
C ASN A 80 -6.85 11.43 7.61
N LEU A 81 -6.83 10.09 7.52
CA LEU A 81 -6.36 9.24 8.62
C LEU A 81 -4.89 9.54 8.98
N MET A 82 -3.99 9.65 7.99
CA MET A 82 -2.59 9.96 8.25
C MET A 82 -2.42 11.39 8.79
N ALA A 83 -3.03 12.37 8.13
CA ALA A 83 -2.92 13.77 8.54
C ALA A 83 -3.44 14.02 9.96
N ALA A 84 -4.55 13.39 10.36
CA ALA A 84 -5.16 13.57 11.67
C ALA A 84 -4.39 12.87 12.82
N ASN A 85 -3.55 11.88 12.51
CA ASN A 85 -2.90 11.03 13.52
C ASN A 85 -1.37 11.18 13.55
N GLY A 86 -0.86 12.33 13.07
CA GLY A 86 0.59 12.59 13.05
C GLY A 86 1.37 11.66 12.13
N GLY A 87 0.70 11.10 11.13
CA GLY A 87 1.28 10.23 10.12
C GLY A 87 1.65 10.96 8.84
N LEU A 88 2.26 10.20 7.94
CA LEU A 88 2.63 10.60 6.59
C LEU A 88 2.01 9.61 5.59
N TYR A 89 1.30 10.15 4.61
CA TYR A 89 0.92 9.39 3.43
C TYR A 89 1.76 9.81 2.23
N LEU A 90 2.27 8.83 1.48
CA LEU A 90 3.04 9.04 0.26
C LEU A 90 2.39 8.30 -0.91
N SER A 91 2.30 8.99 -2.05
CA SER A 91 2.02 8.35 -3.34
C SER A 91 3.12 8.74 -4.33
N PRO A 92 4.05 7.84 -4.67
CA PRO A 92 5.12 8.12 -5.62
C PRO A 92 4.78 7.72 -7.05
N ASP A 93 5.46 8.36 -8.00
CA ASP A 93 5.70 7.79 -9.33
C ASP A 93 6.96 6.93 -9.28
N PHE A 94 7.07 6.02 -10.24
CA PHE A 94 8.24 5.20 -10.49
C PHE A 94 8.31 4.83 -11.97
N PRO A 95 9.51 4.58 -12.53
CA PRO A 95 9.70 4.38 -13.97
C PRO A 95 9.19 3.04 -14.49
N ASP A 96 9.18 2.02 -13.63
CA ASP A 96 8.77 0.66 -13.96
C ASP A 96 8.33 -0.12 -12.71
N PHE A 97 7.82 -1.33 -12.93
CA PHE A 97 7.51 -2.30 -11.87
C PHE A 97 8.67 -3.26 -11.58
N GLY A 98 9.88 -2.90 -12.04
CA GLY A 98 11.11 -3.68 -11.99
C GLY A 98 12.06 -3.23 -10.87
N ASP A 99 13.34 -3.57 -11.02
CA ASP A 99 14.36 -3.26 -10.00
C ASP A 99 14.65 -1.77 -9.88
N LYS A 100 14.54 -1.01 -10.98
CA LYS A 100 14.75 0.43 -10.97
C LYS A 100 13.63 1.15 -10.22
N GLY A 101 12.36 0.80 -10.48
CA GLY A 101 11.23 1.28 -9.70
C GLY A 101 11.36 0.94 -8.22
N ALA A 102 11.75 -0.31 -7.91
CA ALA A 102 11.93 -0.74 -6.52
C ALA A 102 13.08 0.01 -5.82
N ALA A 103 14.18 0.31 -6.51
CA ALA A 103 15.28 1.10 -5.97
C ALA A 103 14.86 2.55 -5.66
N GLN A 104 14.07 3.18 -6.53
CA GLN A 104 13.55 4.52 -6.30
C GLN A 104 12.57 4.59 -5.11
N VAL A 105 11.65 3.62 -5.02
CA VAL A 105 10.73 3.55 -3.87
C VAL A 105 11.49 3.26 -2.57
N ALA A 106 12.51 2.40 -2.60
CA ALA A 106 13.37 2.16 -1.45
C ALA A 106 14.08 3.44 -0.98
N ALA A 107 14.69 4.21 -1.90
CA ALA A 107 15.35 5.46 -1.55
C ALA A 107 14.36 6.50 -0.97
N LEU A 108 13.13 6.54 -1.47
CA LEU A 108 12.07 7.37 -0.90
C LEU A 108 11.70 6.94 0.54
N ILE A 109 11.59 5.64 0.78
CA ILE A 109 11.32 5.08 2.11
C ILE A 109 12.46 5.45 3.06
N ASP A 110 13.72 5.29 2.64
CA ASP A 110 14.88 5.59 3.47
C ASP A 110 14.92 7.08 3.85
N HIS A 111 14.69 7.98 2.88
CA HIS A 111 14.63 9.42 3.13
C HIS A 111 13.62 9.80 4.22
N TYR A 112 12.40 9.29 4.14
CA TYR A 112 11.36 9.62 5.12
C TYR A 112 11.52 8.87 6.45
N ALA A 113 12.15 7.71 6.45
CA ALA A 113 12.51 6.99 7.66
C ALA A 113 13.58 7.73 8.47
N GLU A 114 14.58 8.32 7.80
CA GLU A 114 15.60 9.17 8.44
C GLU A 114 14.96 10.42 9.06
N LYS A 115 14.03 11.04 8.35
CA LYS A 115 13.27 12.21 8.82
C LYS A 115 12.23 11.91 9.90
N SER A 116 11.88 10.65 10.08
CA SER A 116 10.89 10.20 11.06
C SER A 116 11.40 8.96 11.81
N PRO A 117 12.44 9.11 12.67
CA PRO A 117 13.00 7.98 13.41
C PRO A 117 11.93 7.28 14.24
N GLY A 118 11.83 5.96 14.09
CA GLY A 118 10.85 5.12 14.81
C GLY A 118 9.47 5.04 14.17
N ALA A 119 9.21 5.72 13.05
CA ALA A 119 7.95 5.59 12.33
C ALA A 119 7.73 4.16 11.84
N LYS A 120 6.51 3.64 12.02
CA LYS A 120 6.11 2.36 11.41
C LYS A 120 5.80 2.55 9.93
N ILE A 121 6.37 1.72 9.06
CA ILE A 121 6.30 1.91 7.59
C ILE A 121 5.46 0.82 6.93
N PHE A 122 4.35 1.20 6.32
CA PHE A 122 3.45 0.29 5.59
C PHE A 122 3.44 0.61 4.11
N VAL A 123 3.57 -0.41 3.27
CA VAL A 123 3.53 -0.26 1.80
C VAL A 123 2.29 -0.97 1.26
N ALA A 124 1.35 -0.19 0.75
CA ALA A 124 0.19 -0.69 0.02
C ALA A 124 0.46 -0.67 -1.48
N CYS A 125 0.04 -1.71 -2.17
CA CYS A 125 0.32 -1.94 -3.58
C CYS A 125 -0.96 -2.36 -4.31
N GLY A 126 -1.36 -1.55 -5.29
CA GLY A 126 -2.48 -1.86 -6.18
C GLY A 126 -2.01 -2.58 -7.43
N SER A 127 -2.66 -3.68 -7.81
CA SER A 127 -2.39 -4.38 -9.08
C SER A 127 -0.89 -4.66 -9.31
N MET A 128 -0.34 -4.26 -10.46
CA MET A 128 1.08 -4.41 -10.80
C MET A 128 2.05 -3.74 -9.81
N GLY A 129 1.59 -2.78 -8.99
CA GLY A 129 2.37 -2.23 -7.89
C GLY A 129 2.86 -3.30 -6.90
N GLY A 130 2.18 -4.46 -6.82
CA GLY A 130 2.61 -5.58 -5.98
C GLY A 130 3.99 -6.12 -6.32
N SER A 131 4.41 -6.03 -7.59
CA SER A 131 5.77 -6.40 -8.00
C SER A 131 6.82 -5.59 -7.22
N LEU A 132 6.55 -4.30 -7.00
CA LEU A 132 7.40 -3.44 -6.19
C LEU A 132 7.33 -3.81 -4.71
N CYS A 133 6.15 -4.10 -4.14
CA CYS A 133 6.04 -4.60 -2.76
C CYS A 133 6.92 -5.85 -2.54
N TRP A 134 6.88 -6.82 -3.45
CA TRP A 134 7.68 -8.05 -3.33
C TRP A 134 9.18 -7.79 -3.50
N LYS A 135 9.57 -6.93 -4.44
CA LYS A 135 10.97 -6.50 -4.57
C LYS A 135 11.47 -5.77 -3.32
N LEU A 136 10.68 -4.85 -2.75
CA LEU A 136 11.02 -4.15 -1.51
C LEU A 136 11.16 -5.14 -0.34
N ALA A 137 10.28 -6.13 -0.25
CA ALA A 137 10.35 -7.19 0.75
C ALA A 137 11.63 -8.03 0.65
N ALA A 138 12.10 -8.27 -0.58
CA ALA A 138 13.31 -9.04 -0.89
C ALA A 138 14.62 -8.27 -0.64
N ARG A 139 14.60 -6.93 -0.69
CA ARG A 139 15.79 -6.09 -0.44
C ARG A 139 16.25 -6.24 1.01
N ASN A 140 17.57 -6.34 1.19
CA ASN A 140 18.16 -6.55 2.52
C ASN A 140 17.88 -5.39 3.48
N GLU A 141 18.06 -4.15 3.02
CA GLU A 141 17.84 -2.96 3.85
C GLU A 141 16.35 -2.66 3.98
N THR A 142 15.65 -2.47 2.86
CA THR A 142 14.24 -2.09 2.87
C THR A 142 13.34 -3.17 3.48
N GLY A 143 13.59 -4.46 3.20
CA GLY A 143 12.86 -5.57 3.82
C GLY A 143 13.07 -5.69 5.33
N ARG A 144 14.15 -5.09 5.86
CA ARG A 144 14.40 -4.94 7.30
C ARG A 144 13.79 -3.69 7.91
N ARG A 145 13.29 -2.78 7.08
CA ARG A 145 12.72 -1.50 7.50
C ARG A 145 11.20 -1.45 7.44
N ILE A 146 10.59 -2.08 6.42
CA ILE A 146 9.13 -2.09 6.29
C ILE A 146 8.47 -2.90 7.42
N ASP A 147 7.31 -2.45 7.88
CA ASP A 147 6.55 -3.01 9.00
C ASP A 147 5.20 -3.61 8.58
N GLY A 148 4.84 -3.52 7.30
CA GLY A 148 3.73 -4.27 6.73
C GLY A 148 3.51 -4.03 5.24
N LEU A 149 2.87 -5.00 4.59
CA LEU A 149 2.58 -5.01 3.16
C LEU A 149 1.08 -5.20 2.93
N LEU A 150 0.45 -4.36 2.11
CA LEU A 150 -0.95 -4.49 1.69
C LEU A 150 -1.02 -4.75 0.18
N LEU A 151 -1.61 -5.85 -0.22
CA LEU A 151 -1.75 -6.26 -1.60
C LEU A 151 -3.22 -6.11 -1.98
N LEU A 152 -3.52 -5.13 -2.81
CA LEU A 152 -4.88 -4.70 -3.13
C LEU A 152 -5.20 -5.02 -4.59
N GLY A 153 -5.87 -6.16 -4.83
CA GLY A 153 -6.16 -6.64 -6.18
C GLY A 153 -4.87 -6.88 -6.96
N SER A 154 -3.91 -7.57 -6.36
CA SER A 154 -2.50 -7.56 -6.74
C SER A 154 -1.95 -8.99 -6.89
N LEU A 155 -0.84 -9.12 -7.63
CA LEU A 155 -0.16 -10.40 -7.86
C LEU A 155 0.48 -11.02 -6.61
N TRP A 156 0.73 -12.33 -6.67
CA TRP A 156 1.50 -13.12 -5.73
C TRP A 156 2.95 -13.32 -6.21
N ASP A 157 3.86 -13.63 -5.28
CA ASP A 157 5.25 -13.99 -5.59
C ASP A 157 5.81 -14.90 -4.48
N GLU A 158 6.07 -16.17 -4.81
CA GLU A 158 6.57 -17.15 -3.84
C GLU A 158 7.99 -16.87 -3.34
N SER A 159 8.76 -16.04 -4.06
CA SER A 159 10.08 -15.60 -3.59
C SER A 159 9.99 -14.82 -2.26
N PHE A 160 8.82 -14.25 -1.95
CA PHE A 160 8.54 -13.65 -0.64
C PHE A 160 8.86 -14.61 0.50
N LEU A 161 8.58 -15.91 0.37
CA LEU A 161 8.79 -16.91 1.43
C LEU A 161 10.26 -17.12 1.82
N ALA A 162 11.20 -16.59 1.03
CA ALA A 162 12.63 -16.60 1.31
C ALA A 162 13.18 -15.22 1.69
N SER A 163 12.36 -14.17 1.63
CA SER A 163 12.75 -12.77 1.74
C SER A 163 13.16 -12.34 3.16
N PRO A 164 13.96 -11.26 3.32
CA PRO A 164 14.21 -10.62 4.60
C PRO A 164 12.92 -10.23 5.35
N ALA A 165 11.93 -9.67 4.66
CA ALA A 165 10.65 -9.30 5.27
C ALA A 165 9.88 -10.52 5.79
N PHE A 166 9.91 -11.65 5.07
CA PHE A 166 9.32 -12.90 5.56
C PHE A 166 9.98 -13.39 6.84
N ARG A 167 11.32 -13.40 6.87
CA ARG A 167 12.06 -13.81 8.09
C ARG A 167 11.76 -12.91 9.28
N ARG A 168 11.51 -11.61 9.04
CA ARG A 168 11.08 -10.64 10.06
C ARG A 168 9.60 -10.73 10.42
N HIS A 169 8.83 -11.64 9.84
CA HIS A 169 7.39 -11.76 10.08
C HIS A 169 6.63 -10.44 9.82
N VAL A 170 7.03 -9.71 8.79
CA VAL A 170 6.33 -8.49 8.36
C VAL A 170 4.87 -8.84 8.01
N PRO A 171 3.85 -8.22 8.64
CA PRO A 171 2.46 -8.55 8.39
C PRO A 171 2.06 -8.30 6.93
N VAL A 172 1.27 -9.22 6.37
CA VAL A 172 0.78 -9.13 5.00
C VAL A 172 -0.74 -9.15 4.97
N PHE A 173 -1.34 -8.10 4.39
CA PHE A 173 -2.77 -8.01 4.14
C PHE A 173 -3.06 -8.23 2.66
N PHE A 174 -4.04 -9.08 2.38
CA PHE A 174 -4.56 -9.32 1.04
C PHE A 174 -5.99 -8.81 0.98
N GLY A 175 -6.25 -7.87 0.08
CA GLY A 175 -7.60 -7.53 -0.35
C GLY A 175 -7.79 -8.04 -1.78
N GLN A 176 -8.79 -8.88 -2.03
CA GLN A 176 -9.00 -9.48 -3.36
C GLN A 176 -10.49 -9.52 -3.75
N GLY A 177 -10.80 -9.11 -4.97
CA GLY A 177 -12.15 -9.24 -5.52
C GLY A 177 -12.44 -10.68 -5.94
N SER A 178 -13.60 -11.23 -5.58
CA SER A 178 -13.95 -12.62 -5.96
C SER A 178 -14.24 -12.81 -7.46
N LYS A 179 -14.41 -11.72 -8.21
CA LYS A 179 -14.62 -11.69 -9.67
C LYS A 179 -13.51 -10.88 -10.36
N ASP A 180 -12.31 -10.83 -9.79
CA ASP A 180 -11.17 -10.17 -10.42
C ASP A 180 -10.76 -10.96 -11.70
N PRO A 181 -10.88 -10.37 -12.90
CA PRO A 181 -10.54 -11.05 -14.15
C PRO A 181 -9.03 -11.00 -14.45
N VAL A 182 -8.25 -10.19 -13.71
CA VAL A 182 -6.82 -9.97 -13.94
C VAL A 182 -5.99 -10.89 -13.05
N PHE A 183 -6.30 -10.89 -11.74
CA PHE A 183 -5.66 -11.78 -10.76
C PHE A 183 -6.73 -12.66 -10.11
N PRO A 184 -6.89 -13.92 -10.58
CA PRO A 184 -7.89 -14.83 -10.05
C PRO A 184 -7.75 -15.03 -8.54
N VAL A 185 -8.87 -15.03 -7.82
CA VAL A 185 -8.90 -15.08 -6.36
C VAL A 185 -8.30 -16.39 -5.83
N GLU A 186 -8.49 -17.49 -6.55
CA GLU A 186 -7.92 -18.81 -6.24
C GLU A 186 -6.39 -18.75 -6.25
N LYS A 187 -5.83 -17.97 -7.20
CA LYS A 187 -4.45 -17.51 -7.31
C LYS A 187 -3.89 -17.04 -5.97
N GLN A 188 -4.53 -15.99 -5.48
CA GLN A 188 -4.11 -15.26 -4.29
C GLN A 188 -4.37 -16.06 -3.01
N GLU A 189 -5.47 -16.81 -2.95
CA GLU A 189 -5.77 -17.69 -1.82
C GLU A 189 -4.75 -18.83 -1.69
N ALA A 190 -4.30 -19.42 -2.80
CA ALA A 190 -3.27 -20.45 -2.77
C ALA A 190 -1.95 -19.91 -2.20
N PHE A 191 -1.54 -18.71 -2.62
CA PHE A 191 -0.37 -18.03 -2.07
C PHE A 191 -0.53 -17.66 -0.58
N PHE A 192 -1.70 -17.14 -0.19
CA PHE A 192 -1.99 -16.88 1.23
C PHE A 192 -1.85 -18.15 2.09
N ARG A 193 -2.34 -19.29 1.59
CA ARG A 193 -2.20 -20.59 2.27
C ARG A 193 -0.75 -21.07 2.29
N SER A 194 0.06 -20.78 1.27
CA SER A 194 1.48 -21.15 1.26
C SER A 194 2.30 -20.38 2.31
N ILE A 195 1.99 -19.11 2.57
CA ILE A 195 2.55 -18.33 3.69
C ILE A 195 2.28 -19.02 5.03
N ILE A 196 1.02 -19.41 5.28
CA ILE A 196 0.63 -20.12 6.51
C ILE A 196 1.36 -21.46 6.62
N ALA A 197 1.40 -22.23 5.53
CA ALA A 197 2.04 -23.54 5.50
C ALA A 197 3.56 -23.49 5.73
N LYS A 198 4.22 -22.40 5.31
CA LYS A 198 5.65 -22.19 5.52
C LYS A 198 5.98 -21.81 6.97
N SER A 199 5.02 -21.24 7.70
CA SER A 199 5.21 -20.69 9.05
C SER A 199 4.51 -21.51 10.15
N LYS A 200 4.54 -22.85 10.05
CA LYS A 200 3.82 -23.72 10.99
C LYS A 200 4.29 -23.63 12.44
N ALA A 201 5.59 -23.38 12.66
CA ALA A 201 6.16 -23.29 14.01
C ALA A 201 5.78 -21.97 14.72
N TYR A 202 5.60 -20.89 13.96
CA TYR A 202 5.27 -19.56 14.45
C TYR A 202 4.24 -18.92 13.51
N PRO A 203 2.96 -18.77 13.92
CA PRO A 203 1.91 -18.28 13.03
C PRO A 203 2.28 -16.96 12.36
N TYR A 204 2.36 -16.97 11.03
CA TYR A 204 2.68 -15.77 10.25
C TYR A 204 1.54 -14.74 10.37
N PRO A 205 1.82 -13.45 10.60
CA PRO A 205 0.78 -12.42 10.67
C PRO A 205 0.23 -12.06 9.28
N THR A 206 -0.59 -12.94 8.71
CA THR A 206 -1.23 -12.73 7.41
C THR A 206 -2.75 -12.65 7.54
N ARG A 207 -3.39 -11.80 6.73
CA ARG A 207 -4.86 -11.63 6.70
C ARG A 207 -5.36 -11.54 5.26
N PHE A 208 -6.42 -12.27 4.94
CA PHE A 208 -7.10 -12.22 3.65
C PHE A 208 -8.52 -11.68 3.80
N VAL A 209 -8.86 -10.68 2.99
CA VAL A 209 -10.21 -10.11 2.88
C VAL A 209 -10.66 -10.29 1.43
N ARG A 210 -11.63 -11.18 1.25
CA ARG A 210 -12.29 -11.39 -0.05
C ARG A 210 -13.50 -10.47 -0.15
N PHE A 211 -13.56 -9.69 -1.23
CA PHE A 211 -14.73 -8.87 -1.55
C PHE A 211 -15.62 -9.66 -2.49
N GLU A 212 -16.68 -10.28 -1.95
CA GLU A 212 -17.67 -11.01 -2.74
C GLU A 212 -18.25 -10.12 -3.83
N THR A 213 -18.33 -10.66 -5.05
CA THR A 213 -18.75 -9.96 -6.28
C THR A 213 -17.84 -8.83 -6.73
N GLY A 214 -16.77 -8.54 -5.99
CA GLY A 214 -15.81 -7.48 -6.30
C GLY A 214 -14.93 -7.81 -7.50
N THR A 215 -14.65 -6.81 -8.31
CA THR A 215 -13.72 -6.82 -9.46
C THR A 215 -12.32 -6.35 -9.05
N HIS A 216 -11.41 -6.25 -10.03
CA HIS A 216 -10.00 -5.92 -9.83
C HIS A 216 -9.72 -4.67 -8.96
N GLY A 217 -10.43 -3.56 -9.18
CA GLY A 217 -10.24 -2.32 -8.41
C GLY A 217 -10.94 -2.30 -7.04
N THR A 218 -11.73 -3.32 -6.72
CA THR A 218 -12.55 -3.34 -5.50
C THR A 218 -11.72 -3.28 -4.21
N PRO A 219 -10.59 -4.00 -4.08
CA PRO A 219 -9.77 -3.92 -2.88
C PRO A 219 -9.24 -2.51 -2.58
N ILE A 220 -8.83 -1.77 -3.61
CA ILE A 220 -8.38 -0.37 -3.45
C ILE A 220 -9.55 0.49 -2.96
N ARG A 221 -10.74 0.26 -3.53
CA ARG A 221 -11.98 0.98 -3.22
C ARG A 221 -12.52 0.72 -1.81
N MET A 222 -12.42 -0.51 -1.33
CA MET A 222 -13.21 -0.97 -0.19
C MET A 222 -12.40 -1.34 1.05
N THR A 223 -11.07 -1.33 0.99
CA THR A 223 -10.23 -1.60 2.18
C THR A 223 -10.56 -0.62 3.30
N ASP A 224 -10.92 -1.14 4.48
CA ASP A 224 -11.04 -0.37 5.71
C ASP A 224 -9.63 0.00 6.21
N TRP A 225 -9.15 1.17 5.80
CA TRP A 225 -7.82 1.66 6.15
C TRP A 225 -7.57 1.70 7.66
N ARG A 226 -8.54 2.15 8.45
CA ARG A 226 -8.37 2.26 9.90
C ARG A 226 -8.26 0.88 10.53
N GLY A 227 -9.21 -0.02 10.23
CA GLY A 227 -9.20 -1.38 10.76
C GLY A 227 -7.97 -2.18 10.33
N THR A 228 -7.57 -2.06 9.06
CA THR A 228 -6.40 -2.74 8.52
C THR A 228 -5.10 -2.22 9.12
N LEU A 229 -4.89 -0.90 9.17
CA LEU A 229 -3.66 -0.33 9.75
C LEU A 229 -3.56 -0.60 11.26
N ASN A 230 -4.66 -0.52 12.01
CA ASN A 230 -4.67 -0.89 13.43
C ASN A 230 -4.25 -2.34 13.65
N TRP A 231 -4.76 -3.27 12.82
CA TRP A 231 -4.33 -4.66 12.88
C TRP A 231 -2.84 -4.80 12.54
N MET A 232 -2.36 -4.14 11.49
CA MET A 232 -0.95 -4.20 11.12
C MET A 232 -0.04 -3.66 12.22
N LEU A 233 -0.38 -2.51 12.83
CA LEU A 233 0.35 -1.95 13.96
C LEU A 233 0.43 -2.93 15.13
N SER A 234 -0.64 -3.69 15.40
CA SER A 234 -0.64 -4.72 16.45
C SER A 234 0.20 -5.97 16.13
N LYS A 235 0.68 -6.10 14.88
CA LYS A 235 1.46 -7.24 14.38
C LYS A 235 2.82 -6.85 13.82
N ALA A 236 3.14 -5.56 13.79
CA ALA A 236 4.42 -5.07 13.29
C ALA A 236 5.56 -5.65 14.16
N PRO A 237 6.65 -6.12 13.54
CA PRO A 237 7.80 -6.67 14.25
C PRO A 237 8.62 -5.61 15.01
#